data_AF-A0A8C8K5W0-F1
#
_entry.id   AF-A0A8C8K5W0-F1
#
_cell.length_a   1.000
_cell.length_b   1.000
_cell.length_c   1.000
_cell.angle_alpha   90.00
_cell.angle_beta   90.00
_cell.angle_gamma   90.00
#
_symmetry.space_group_name_H-M   'P 1'
#
loop_
_entity.id
_entity.type
_entity.pdbx_description
1 polymer ?
#
loop_
_entity_poly.entity_id
_entity_poly.type
_entity_poly.pdbx_seq_one_letter_code
_entity_poly.pdbx_strand_id
1 'polypeptide(L)'
;PLELMSIPFFSLSLCFSLISGFGNKELDMATNNLMYVPLPVVNQTICRKSIEKVKNERNLSLTDNMLCAGNSEGGKDSCTGDSGGAYILKEGDYFWAAGIVSWGINCGEPGQYGVYTRVANYVDWIKKTIEEEEQKTMCLPAKGAEYSTGRVG
;
A
#
# COMPACT_ATOMS: atom_id res chain seq x y z
N PRO A 1 11.77 7.11 16.71
CA PRO A 1 12.43 6.99 15.39
C PRO A 1 11.57 7.67 14.31
N LEU A 2 11.69 8.99 14.23
CA LEU A 2 10.88 9.90 13.40
C LEU A 2 11.64 10.40 12.15
N GLU A 3 12.78 9.78 11.82
CA GLU A 3 13.67 10.24 10.73
C GLU A 3 13.33 9.65 9.34
N LEU A 4 12.29 8.81 9.22
CA LEU A 4 12.15 7.85 8.10
C LEU A 4 11.23 8.24 6.94
N MET A 5 10.65 9.45 6.92
CA MET A 5 9.76 9.88 5.81
C MET A 5 10.35 10.97 4.91
N SER A 6 11.61 11.34 5.13
CA SER A 6 12.30 12.39 4.36
C SER A 6 13.12 11.83 3.21
N ILE A 7 12.82 10.63 2.70
CA ILE A 7 13.60 10.01 1.64
C ILE A 7 13.39 10.84 0.34
N PRO A 8 14.42 11.57 -0.14
CA PRO A 8 14.30 12.29 -1.40
C PRO A 8 14.05 11.28 -2.52
N PHE A 9 13.23 11.66 -3.50
CA PHE A 9 12.82 10.82 -4.64
C PHE A 9 13.99 10.11 -5.35
N PHE A 10 15.22 10.64 -5.23
CA PHE A 10 16.46 10.06 -5.74
C PHE A 10 16.90 8.74 -5.08
N SER A 11 16.52 8.48 -3.81
CA SER A 11 16.93 7.26 -3.10
C SER A 11 16.00 6.06 -3.35
N LEU A 12 14.86 6.26 -4.04
CA LEU A 12 14.02 5.15 -4.50
C LEU A 12 14.69 4.30 -5.59
N SER A 13 15.82 4.75 -6.16
CA SER A 13 16.55 4.02 -7.20
C SER A 13 17.30 2.77 -6.72
N LEU A 14 17.43 2.55 -5.40
CA LEU A 14 18.12 1.39 -4.81
C LEU A 14 17.20 0.45 -4.00
N CYS A 15 15.92 0.80 -3.84
CA CYS A 15 14.97 0.00 -3.08
C CYS A 15 14.32 -1.05 -4.00
N PHE A 16 14.40 -2.32 -3.61
CA PHE A 16 13.65 -3.38 -4.27
C PHE A 16 12.18 -3.27 -3.86
N SER A 17 11.28 -3.23 -4.83
CA SER A 17 9.85 -3.14 -4.59
C SER A 17 9.14 -4.42 -5.00
N LEU A 18 8.13 -4.83 -4.22
CA LEU A 18 7.38 -6.06 -4.43
C LEU A 18 5.90 -5.82 -4.15
N ILE A 19 5.05 -6.54 -4.86
CA ILE A 19 3.64 -6.73 -4.50
C ILE A 19 3.38 -8.23 -4.37
N SER A 20 2.53 -8.61 -3.43
CA SER A 20 2.10 -9.99 -3.25
C SER A 20 0.60 -10.08 -3.05
N GLY A 21 0.01 -11.17 -3.53
CA GLY A 21 -1.42 -11.42 -3.37
C GLY A 21 -1.86 -12.75 -3.97
N PHE A 22 -3.16 -13.02 -3.83
CA PHE A 22 -3.83 -14.21 -4.34
C PHE A 22 -4.78 -13.87 -5.51
N GLY A 23 -4.69 -12.65 -6.02
CA GLY A 23 -5.53 -12.14 -7.09
C GLY A 23 -5.41 -12.94 -8.37
N ASN A 24 -6.34 -12.65 -9.27
CA ASN A 24 -6.46 -13.34 -10.54
C ASN A 24 -5.17 -13.22 -11.34
N LYS A 25 -4.73 -14.34 -11.90
CA LYS A 25 -3.84 -14.28 -13.06
C LYS A 25 -4.62 -13.71 -14.25
N GLU A 26 -3.92 -13.22 -15.25
CA GLU A 26 -4.42 -12.64 -16.53
C GLU A 26 -5.58 -13.42 -17.21
N LEU A 27 -5.85 -14.66 -16.79
CA LEU A 27 -6.93 -15.57 -17.24
C LEU A 27 -8.09 -15.76 -16.24
N ASP A 28 -8.34 -14.81 -15.33
CA ASP A 28 -9.47 -14.81 -14.38
C ASP A 28 -9.55 -16.01 -13.41
N MET A 29 -8.43 -16.71 -13.22
CA MET A 29 -8.35 -17.79 -12.24
C MET A 29 -7.62 -17.31 -10.99
N ALA A 30 -8.36 -17.23 -9.88
CA ALA A 30 -7.81 -17.08 -8.55
C ALA A 30 -6.86 -18.24 -8.24
N THR A 31 -5.79 -17.95 -7.50
CA THR A 31 -4.79 -18.95 -7.12
C THR A 31 -4.86 -19.24 -5.63
N ASN A 32 -4.67 -20.51 -5.25
CA ASN A 32 -4.54 -20.90 -3.84
C ASN A 32 -3.11 -20.68 -3.31
N ASN A 33 -2.18 -20.20 -4.16
CA ASN A 33 -0.80 -19.95 -3.78
C ASN A 33 -0.55 -18.45 -3.76
N LEU A 34 0.13 -17.97 -2.71
CA LEU A 34 0.55 -16.58 -2.63
C LEU A 34 1.56 -16.31 -3.74
N MET A 35 1.27 -15.33 -4.58
CA MET A 35 2.16 -14.89 -5.64
C MET A 35 2.84 -13.59 -5.24
N TYR A 36 4.00 -13.31 -5.84
CA TYR A 36 4.66 -12.02 -5.72
C TYR A 36 5.31 -11.60 -7.03
N VAL A 37 5.34 -10.30 -7.31
CA VAL A 37 6.03 -9.74 -8.48
C VAL A 37 6.78 -8.46 -8.10
N PRO A 38 8.01 -8.26 -8.61
CA PRO A 38 8.71 -6.99 -8.46
C PRO A 38 8.14 -5.97 -9.45
N LEU A 39 7.75 -4.80 -8.94
CA LEU A 39 7.19 -3.70 -9.74
C LEU A 39 7.82 -2.37 -9.33
N PRO A 40 8.54 -1.66 -10.21
CA PRO A 40 9.19 -0.42 -9.86
C PRO A 40 8.17 0.69 -9.57
N VAL A 41 8.53 1.63 -8.70
CA VAL A 41 7.74 2.85 -8.50
C VAL A 41 7.84 3.72 -9.74
N VAL A 42 6.70 4.27 -10.16
CA VAL A 42 6.59 5.13 -11.33
C VAL A 42 6.53 6.60 -10.89
N ASN A 43 7.21 7.48 -11.63
CA ASN A 43 7.16 8.91 -11.38
C ASN A 43 5.72 9.45 -11.48
N GLN A 44 5.32 10.29 -10.51
CA GLN A 44 3.94 10.81 -10.41
C GLN A 44 3.47 11.51 -11.69
N THR A 45 4.35 12.27 -12.36
CA THR A 45 4.03 12.97 -13.61
C THR A 45 3.81 12.00 -14.76
N ILE A 46 4.60 10.93 -14.84
CA ILE A 46 4.43 9.89 -15.86
C ILE A 46 3.12 9.14 -15.63
N CYS A 47 2.83 8.77 -14.38
CA CYS A 47 1.59 8.08 -14.05
C CYS A 47 0.37 8.96 -14.33
N ARG A 48 0.39 10.22 -13.89
CA ARG A 48 -0.71 11.18 -14.15
C ARG A 48 -1.00 11.30 -15.64
N LYS A 49 0.04 11.41 -16.48
CA LYS A 49 -0.10 11.44 -17.94
C LYS A 49 -0.69 10.14 -18.52
N SER A 50 -0.34 8.99 -17.95
CA SER A 50 -0.93 7.70 -18.36
C SER A 50 -2.43 7.66 -18.05
N ILE A 51 -2.82 8.02 -16.81
CA ILE A 51 -4.23 8.07 -16.41
C ILE A 51 -5.02 9.12 -17.20
N GLU A 52 -4.44 10.28 -17.50
CA GLU A 52 -5.09 11.34 -18.28
C GLU A 52 -5.47 10.89 -19.70
N LYS A 53 -4.67 10.00 -20.33
CA LYS A 53 -4.98 9.47 -21.66
C LYS A 53 -6.27 8.66 -21.71
N VAL A 54 -6.64 8.01 -20.61
CA VAL A 54 -7.85 7.18 -20.49
C VAL A 54 -8.96 7.86 -19.68
N LYS A 55 -8.73 9.09 -19.20
CA LYS A 55 -9.61 9.79 -18.25
C LYS A 55 -11.03 9.99 -18.79
N ASN A 56 -11.16 10.22 -20.09
CA ASN A 56 -12.45 10.44 -20.76
C ASN A 56 -13.37 9.20 -20.71
N GLU A 57 -12.82 8.02 -20.42
CA GLU A 57 -13.57 6.77 -20.42
C GLU A 57 -14.12 6.40 -19.04
N ARG A 58 -13.48 6.86 -17.96
CA ARG A 58 -13.79 6.37 -16.58
C ARG A 58 -13.84 7.44 -15.48
N ASN A 59 -13.71 8.73 -15.80
CA ASN A 59 -13.70 9.84 -14.83
C ASN A 59 -12.70 9.64 -13.67
N LEU A 60 -11.53 9.07 -13.97
CA LEU A 60 -10.49 8.77 -12.99
C LEU A 60 -9.53 9.96 -12.84
N SER A 61 -9.06 10.20 -11.61
CA SER A 61 -8.09 11.26 -11.33
C SER A 61 -7.05 10.77 -10.33
N LEU A 62 -5.78 10.94 -10.67
CA LEU A 62 -4.67 10.59 -9.78
C LEU A 62 -4.45 11.72 -8.76
N THR A 63 -4.61 11.40 -7.49
CA THR A 63 -4.37 12.33 -6.36
C THR A 63 -2.97 12.18 -5.79
N ASP A 64 -2.52 13.13 -4.96
CA ASP A 64 -1.21 13.06 -4.31
C ASP A 64 -1.17 12.02 -3.16
N ASN A 65 -2.33 11.54 -2.73
CA ASN A 65 -2.50 10.40 -1.82
C ASN A 65 -2.32 9.05 -2.51
N MET A 66 -1.95 9.04 -3.78
CA MET A 66 -1.73 7.84 -4.57
C MET A 66 -0.30 7.81 -5.11
N LEU A 67 0.20 6.60 -5.34
CA LEU A 67 1.42 6.29 -6.07
C LEU A 67 1.12 5.26 -7.13
N CYS A 68 2.00 5.13 -8.12
CA CYS A 68 1.87 4.13 -9.16
C CYS A 68 3.09 3.22 -9.18
N ALA A 69 2.88 1.96 -9.53
CA ALA A 69 3.95 1.00 -9.73
C ALA A 69 3.66 0.12 -10.94
N GLY A 70 4.71 -0.24 -11.68
CA GLY A 70 4.59 -1.06 -12.88
C GLY A 70 5.66 -0.75 -13.91
N ASN A 71 5.83 -1.67 -14.85
CA ASN A 71 6.74 -1.50 -15.97
C ASN A 71 6.03 -0.80 -17.12
N SER A 72 6.71 0.10 -17.84
CA SER A 72 6.13 0.77 -19.01
C SER A 72 5.73 -0.19 -20.13
N GLU A 73 6.41 -1.34 -20.20
CA GLU A 73 6.12 -2.42 -21.15
C GLU A 73 4.92 -3.29 -20.74
N GLY A 74 4.39 -3.12 -19.52
CA GLY A 74 3.33 -3.95 -18.96
C GLY A 74 3.80 -5.33 -18.50
N GLY A 75 2.96 -6.34 -18.69
CA GLY A 75 3.18 -7.77 -18.42
C GLY A 75 3.06 -8.21 -16.97
N LYS A 76 3.56 -7.41 -16.01
CA LYS A 76 3.45 -7.70 -14.57
C LYS A 76 2.66 -6.60 -13.88
N ASP A 77 1.66 -6.98 -13.10
CA ASP A 77 0.82 -6.05 -12.36
C ASP A 77 0.10 -6.76 -11.20
N SER A 78 -0.44 -5.97 -10.27
CA SER A 78 -1.51 -6.41 -9.37
C SER A 78 -2.83 -6.44 -10.14
N CYS A 79 -3.73 -7.38 -9.83
CA CYS A 79 -4.99 -7.50 -10.54
C CYS A 79 -6.20 -7.65 -9.60
N THR A 80 -7.35 -7.95 -10.17
CA THR A 80 -8.59 -8.22 -9.44
C THR A 80 -8.35 -9.26 -8.36
N GLY A 81 -8.72 -8.92 -7.12
CA GLY A 81 -8.50 -9.78 -5.95
C GLY A 81 -7.24 -9.46 -5.15
N ASP A 82 -6.34 -8.61 -5.65
CA ASP A 82 -5.17 -8.14 -4.89
C ASP A 82 -5.46 -6.86 -4.07
N SER A 83 -6.63 -6.23 -4.26
CA SER A 83 -7.02 -4.99 -3.57
C SER A 83 -6.89 -5.12 -2.05
N GLY A 84 -6.26 -4.12 -1.42
CA GLY A 84 -5.92 -4.15 0.01
C GLY A 84 -4.56 -4.80 0.31
N GLY A 85 -3.94 -5.48 -0.65
CA GLY A 85 -2.60 -6.04 -0.52
C GLY A 85 -1.52 -4.98 -0.33
N ALA A 86 -0.43 -5.34 0.37
CA ALA A 86 0.66 -4.43 0.65
C ALA A 86 1.66 -4.38 -0.51
N TYR A 87 1.89 -3.18 -1.04
CA TYR A 87 3.03 -2.86 -1.88
C TYR A 87 4.21 -2.48 -0.97
N ILE A 88 5.28 -3.28 -1.04
CA ILE A 88 6.40 -3.21 -0.10
C ILE A 88 7.66 -2.71 -0.78
N LEU A 89 8.38 -1.82 -0.09
CA LEU A 89 9.74 -1.41 -0.41
C LEU A 89 10.72 -2.07 0.54
N LYS A 90 11.77 -2.69 0.00
CA LYS A 90 12.87 -3.26 0.76
C LYS A 90 14.06 -2.29 0.74
N GLU A 91 14.52 -1.93 1.94
CA GLU A 91 15.70 -1.10 2.16
C GLU A 91 16.59 -1.79 3.21
N GLY A 92 17.76 -2.28 2.79
CA GLY A 92 18.58 -3.15 3.62
C GLY A 92 17.81 -4.41 4.04
N ASP A 93 17.71 -4.63 5.35
CA ASP A 93 16.96 -5.75 5.95
C ASP A 93 15.51 -5.41 6.31
N TYR A 94 15.06 -4.18 6.04
CA TYR A 94 13.73 -3.70 6.40
C TYR A 94 12.77 -3.76 5.21
N PHE A 95 11.52 -4.13 5.50
CA PHE A 95 10.40 -4.09 4.57
C PHE A 95 9.38 -3.05 5.03
N TRP A 96 9.08 -2.10 4.15
CA TRP A 96 8.17 -0.99 4.41
C TRP A 96 6.91 -1.13 3.57
N ALA A 97 5.74 -1.12 4.20
CA ALA A 97 4.47 -1.01 3.47
C ALA A 97 4.34 0.41 2.90
N ALA A 98 4.79 0.60 1.66
CA ALA A 98 4.81 1.90 1.00
C ALA A 98 3.49 2.20 0.29
N GLY A 99 2.76 1.16 -0.13
CA GLY A 99 1.48 1.30 -0.79
C GLY A 99 0.46 0.23 -0.41
N ILE A 100 -0.81 0.50 -0.69
CA ILE A 100 -1.90 -0.47 -0.60
C ILE A 100 -2.55 -0.58 -1.99
N VAL A 101 -2.67 -1.79 -2.53
CA VAL A 101 -3.30 -2.03 -3.83
C VAL A 101 -4.69 -1.43 -3.84
N SER A 102 -4.97 -0.56 -4.80
CA SER A 102 -6.24 0.15 -4.87
C SER A 102 -6.99 -0.19 -6.15
N TRP A 103 -6.47 0.25 -7.29
CA TRP A 103 -7.16 0.11 -8.57
C TRP A 103 -6.18 0.16 -9.75
N GLY A 104 -6.66 -0.27 -10.90
CA GLY A 104 -6.00 -0.19 -12.20
C GLY A 104 -7.07 -0.11 -13.29
N ILE A 105 -6.68 0.21 -14.52
CA ILE A 105 -7.62 0.26 -15.65
C ILE A 105 -7.78 -1.15 -16.23
N ASN A 106 -6.66 -1.75 -16.60
CA ASN A 106 -6.46 -3.13 -16.99
C ASN A 106 -5.15 -3.63 -16.35
N CYS A 107 -5.06 -4.93 -16.08
CA CYS A 107 -3.89 -5.51 -15.44
C CYS A 107 -2.79 -5.77 -16.47
N GLY A 108 -1.59 -5.22 -16.26
CA GLY A 108 -0.41 -5.56 -17.05
C GLY A 108 -0.40 -5.02 -18.49
N GLU A 109 -1.26 -4.06 -18.82
CA GLU A 109 -1.28 -3.45 -20.15
C GLU A 109 -0.09 -2.48 -20.35
N PRO A 110 0.52 -2.44 -21.55
CA PRO A 110 1.59 -1.49 -21.85
C PRO A 110 1.16 -0.04 -21.63
N GLY A 111 2.00 0.71 -20.92
CA GLY A 111 1.75 2.11 -20.59
C GLY A 111 0.66 2.35 -19.55
N GLN A 112 0.05 1.31 -18.97
CA GLN A 112 -0.84 1.39 -17.82
C GLN A 112 -0.11 0.92 -16.56
N TYR A 113 -0.46 1.51 -15.42
CA TYR A 113 0.21 1.23 -14.15
C TYR A 113 -0.82 0.94 -13.07
N GLY A 114 -0.51 0.01 -12.16
CA GLY A 114 -1.28 -0.17 -10.94
C GLY A 114 -1.22 1.08 -10.08
N VAL A 115 -2.35 1.46 -9.48
CA VAL A 115 -2.47 2.60 -8.58
C VAL A 115 -2.69 2.12 -7.15
N TYR A 116 -1.87 2.66 -6.26
CA TYR A 116 -1.78 2.27 -4.86
C TYR A 116 -2.00 3.49 -3.98
N THR A 117 -2.64 3.30 -2.82
CA THR A 117 -2.69 4.33 -1.77
C THR A 117 -1.28 4.59 -1.27
N ARG A 118 -0.84 5.85 -1.18
CA ARG A 118 0.48 6.24 -0.66
C ARG A 118 0.49 6.21 0.86
N VAL A 119 0.93 5.10 1.47
CA VAL A 119 0.87 4.87 2.92
C VAL A 119 1.57 5.98 3.72
N ALA A 120 2.67 6.52 3.21
CA ALA A 120 3.37 7.65 3.81
C ALA A 120 2.42 8.82 4.19
N ASN A 121 1.43 9.15 3.36
CA ASN A 121 0.51 10.26 3.66
C ASN A 121 -0.49 9.95 4.79
N TYR A 122 -0.57 8.69 5.22
CA TYR A 122 -1.54 8.21 6.20
C TYR A 122 -0.89 7.74 7.51
N VAL A 123 0.44 7.81 7.65
CA VAL A 123 1.15 7.29 8.83
C VAL A 123 0.65 7.93 10.13
N ASP A 124 0.43 9.24 10.14
CA ASP A 124 -0.06 9.94 11.34
C ASP A 124 -1.49 9.55 11.69
N TRP A 125 -2.34 9.38 10.66
CA TRP A 125 -3.70 8.87 10.85
C TRP A 125 -3.69 7.43 11.38
N ILE A 126 -2.87 6.55 10.82
CA ILE A 126 -2.73 5.15 11.26
C ILE A 126 -2.33 5.10 12.73
N LYS A 127 -1.29 5.84 13.13
CA LYS A 127 -0.82 5.89 14.54
C LYS A 127 -1.93 6.35 15.47
N LYS A 128 -2.58 7.46 15.12
CA LYS A 128 -3.69 8.01 15.91
C LYS A 128 -4.82 7.00 16.06
N THR A 129 -5.21 6.32 14.98
CA THR A 129 -6.27 5.31 15.03
C THR A 129 -5.88 4.12 15.90
N ILE A 130 -4.63 3.65 15.82
CA ILE A 130 -4.15 2.57 16.70
C ILE A 130 -4.24 2.99 18.17
N GLU A 131 -3.75 4.18 18.52
CA GLU A 131 -3.80 4.71 19.89
C GLU A 131 -5.25 4.85 20.42
N GLU A 132 -6.17 5.35 19.58
CA GLU A 132 -7.59 5.49 19.95
C GLU A 132 -8.29 4.13 20.14
N GLU A 133 -7.98 3.13 19.31
CA GLU A 133 -8.56 1.79 19.43
C GLU A 133 -7.97 1.00 20.62
N GLU A 134 -6.69 1.16 20.93
CA GLU A 134 -6.08 0.57 22.14
C GLU A 134 -6.78 1.08 23.42
N GLN A 135 -7.14 2.37 23.46
CA GLN A 135 -7.88 2.95 24.59
C GLN A 135 -9.32 2.43 24.71
N LYS A 136 -9.97 2.06 23.61
CA LYS A 136 -11.31 1.47 23.61
C LYS A 136 -11.31 -0.01 24.00
N THR A 137 -10.22 -0.71 23.69
CA THR A 137 -10.07 -2.16 23.92
C THR A 137 -9.51 -2.48 25.30
N MET A 138 -8.89 -1.51 25.97
CA MET A 138 -8.56 -1.63 27.39
C MET A 138 -9.87 -1.70 28.17
N CYS A 139 -10.14 -2.84 28.82
CA CYS A 139 -11.25 -2.95 29.77
C CYS A 139 -11.07 -1.88 30.86
N LEU A 140 -11.68 -0.71 30.66
CA LEU A 140 -11.64 0.35 31.66
C LEU A 140 -12.34 -0.22 32.91
N PRO A 141 -11.70 -0.22 34.09
CA PRO A 141 -12.42 -0.50 35.30
C PRO A 141 -13.57 0.51 35.38
N ALA A 142 -14.78 0.02 35.65
CA ALA A 142 -15.94 0.87 35.87
C ALA A 142 -15.56 1.94 36.91
N LYS A 143 -15.94 3.21 36.65
CA LYS A 143 -15.72 4.31 37.60
C LYS A 143 -16.20 3.87 38.99
N GLY A 144 -15.26 3.71 39.93
CA GLY A 144 -15.54 3.31 41.32
C GLY A 144 -14.92 1.98 41.79
N ALA A 145 -14.15 1.26 40.97
CA ALA A 145 -13.43 0.08 41.44
C ALA A 145 -12.10 0.47 42.12
N GLU A 146 -12.07 0.43 43.45
CA GLU A 146 -10.85 0.47 44.25
C GLU A 146 -10.13 -0.89 44.11
N TYR A 147 -8.90 -0.89 43.59
CA TYR A 147 -8.13 -2.13 43.35
C TYR A 147 -7.26 -2.44 44.57
N SER A 148 -7.56 -3.54 45.28
CA SER A 148 -6.63 -4.09 46.27
C SER A 148 -5.49 -4.80 45.54
N THR A 149 -4.26 -4.33 45.78
CA THR A 149 -3.04 -4.92 45.22
C THR A 149 -2.73 -6.24 45.94
N GLY A 150 -3.25 -7.34 45.39
CA GLY A 150 -2.87 -8.70 45.77
C GLY A 150 -1.70 -9.21 44.94
N ARG A 151 -0.65 -9.73 45.59
CA ARG A 151 0.46 -10.43 44.94
C ARG A 151 0.04 -11.88 44.71
N VAL A 152 0.00 -12.34 43.46
CA VAL A 152 -0.28 -13.74 43.12
C VAL A 152 0.98 -14.56 43.43
N GLY A 153 0.82 -15.59 44.25
CA GLY A 153 1.87 -16.55 44.64
C GLY A 153 1.98 -17.72 43.68
#